data_AF-A0AA43CPD0-F1
#
_entry.id   AF-A0AA43CPD0-F1
#
_cell.length_a   1.000
_cell.length_b   1.000
_cell.length_c   1.000
_cell.angle_alpha   90.00
_cell.angle_beta   90.00
_cell.angle_gamma   90.00
#
_symmetry.space_group_name_H-M   'P 1'
#
loop_
_entity.id
_entity.type
_entity.pdbx_description
1 polymer ?
#
loop_
_entity_poly.entity_id
_entity_poly.type
_entity_poly.pdbx_seq_one_letter_code
_entity_poly.pdbx_strand_id
1 'polypeptide(L)'
;GLSPRTEPNVLKLLAEVEALWPQFDAVIRSGLDSGDFSTEQVAAIGNLNEPLFEATHEMAAAFHQRANEKQLRSMLEVAAEQVEDQTWRLQKMSKQFLLIAAGHNVERNRKDLSDTSAEFSRSLLGLIEGDPESKLLPAPSPEIRAQLRKVERLWDEFLPLVKSPAEGGKPAPEDIQRLAQLMSPLDKELQATAEMFEEL
;
A
#
# COMPACT_ATOMS: atom_id res chain seq x y z
N GLY A 1 20.54 -17.11 -16.09
CA GLY A 1 19.91 -17.66 -14.88
C GLY A 1 20.28 -16.76 -13.73
N LEU A 2 19.30 -16.27 -12.98
CA LEU A 2 19.57 -15.47 -11.79
C LEU A 2 20.27 -16.37 -10.75
N SER A 3 21.34 -15.86 -10.14
CA SER A 3 22.04 -16.59 -9.07
C SER A 3 21.09 -16.81 -7.88
N PRO A 4 21.13 -17.97 -7.20
CA PRO A 4 20.31 -18.22 -6.02
C PRO A 4 20.55 -17.15 -4.95
N ARG A 5 19.47 -16.64 -4.33
CA ARG A 5 19.60 -15.77 -3.15
C ARG A 5 20.02 -16.58 -1.95
N THR A 6 20.97 -16.04 -1.18
CA THR A 6 21.55 -16.70 0.00
C THR A 6 21.50 -15.83 1.24
N GLU A 7 20.91 -14.64 1.17
CA GLU A 7 20.82 -13.73 2.32
C GLU A 7 19.84 -14.28 3.37
N PRO A 8 20.27 -14.49 4.62
CA PRO A 8 19.41 -15.11 5.65
C PRO A 8 18.09 -14.38 5.89
N ASN A 9 18.09 -13.04 5.85
CA ASN A 9 16.86 -12.26 6.07
C ASN A 9 15.87 -12.40 4.91
N VAL A 10 16.35 -12.32 3.66
CA VAL A 10 15.47 -12.48 2.49
C VAL A 10 14.93 -13.91 2.41
N LEU A 11 15.76 -14.91 2.70
CA LEU A 11 15.32 -16.31 2.76
C LEU A 11 14.26 -16.53 3.85
N LYS A 12 14.41 -15.86 5.00
CA LYS A 12 13.40 -15.89 6.07
C LYS A 12 12.07 -15.28 5.59
N LEU A 13 12.10 -14.08 5.00
CA LEU A 13 10.90 -13.41 4.48
C LEU A 13 10.22 -14.23 3.36
N LEU A 14 11.02 -14.82 2.47
CA LEU A 14 10.51 -15.71 1.42
C LEU A 14 9.83 -16.95 2.03
N ALA A 15 10.44 -17.57 3.04
CA ALA A 15 9.84 -18.72 3.72
C ALA A 15 8.52 -18.36 4.44
N GLU A 16 8.42 -17.15 5.00
CA GLU A 16 7.17 -16.65 5.58
C GLU A 16 6.08 -16.47 4.51
N VAL A 17 6.41 -15.86 3.37
CA VAL A 17 5.48 -15.73 2.23
C VAL A 17 5.05 -17.11 1.70
N GLU A 18 5.99 -18.03 1.51
CA GLU A 18 5.71 -19.41 1.05
C GLU A 18 4.81 -20.18 2.02
N ALA A 19 4.92 -19.92 3.34
CA ALA A 19 4.07 -20.55 4.34
C ALA A 19 2.66 -19.93 4.42
N LEU A 20 2.55 -18.61 4.27
CA LEU A 20 1.29 -17.88 4.44
C LEU A 20 0.43 -17.89 3.18
N TRP A 21 1.05 -17.79 1.99
CA TRP A 21 0.35 -17.64 0.71
C TRP A 21 -0.67 -18.75 0.43
N PRO A 22 -0.35 -20.06 0.56
CA PRO A 22 -1.32 -21.12 0.26
C PRO A 22 -2.54 -21.10 1.17
N GLN A 23 -2.36 -20.70 2.44
CA GLN A 23 -3.46 -20.58 3.40
C GLN A 23 -4.38 -19.41 3.04
N PHE A 24 -3.78 -18.26 2.70
CA PHE A 24 -4.52 -17.08 2.28
C PHE A 24 -5.29 -17.33 0.98
N ASP A 25 -4.63 -17.87 -0.05
CA ASP A 25 -5.22 -18.21 -1.35
C ASP A 25 -6.38 -19.22 -1.20
N ALA A 26 -6.24 -20.24 -0.35
CA ALA A 26 -7.30 -21.20 -0.11
C ALA A 26 -8.58 -20.56 0.46
N VAL A 27 -8.44 -19.63 1.41
CA VAL A 27 -9.60 -18.92 1.98
C VAL A 27 -10.26 -18.02 0.93
N ILE A 28 -9.47 -17.31 0.13
CA ILE A 28 -9.99 -16.47 -0.96
C ILE A 28 -10.76 -17.31 -1.99
N ARG A 29 -10.15 -18.39 -2.50
CA ARG A 29 -10.81 -19.26 -3.48
C ARG A 29 -12.09 -19.88 -2.95
N SER A 30 -12.06 -20.35 -1.71
CA SER A 30 -13.26 -20.92 -1.08
C SER A 30 -14.41 -19.92 -1.00
N GLY A 31 -14.14 -18.64 -0.72
CA GLY A 31 -15.16 -17.59 -0.66
C GLY A 31 -15.67 -17.17 -2.06
N LEU A 32 -14.77 -17.14 -3.05
CA LEU A 32 -15.14 -16.89 -4.45
C LEU A 32 -16.03 -18.01 -5.01
N ASP A 33 -15.71 -19.27 -4.71
CA ASP A 33 -16.48 -20.43 -5.15
C ASP A 33 -17.88 -20.49 -4.51
N SER A 34 -18.02 -20.05 -3.25
CA SER A 34 -19.32 -19.93 -2.58
C SER A 34 -20.11 -18.69 -3.01
N GLY A 35 -19.45 -17.69 -3.61
CA GLY A 35 -20.04 -16.39 -3.95
C GLY A 35 -20.30 -15.47 -2.75
N ASP A 36 -19.81 -15.85 -1.57
CA ASP A 36 -19.94 -15.09 -0.32
C ASP A 36 -18.82 -15.48 0.66
N PHE A 37 -18.50 -14.59 1.60
CA PHE A 37 -17.48 -14.80 2.63
C PHE A 37 -18.11 -14.86 4.02
N SER A 38 -17.92 -15.97 4.72
CA SER A 38 -18.34 -16.12 6.12
C SER A 38 -17.53 -15.21 7.05
N THR A 39 -18.05 -14.94 8.25
CA THR A 39 -17.35 -14.19 9.29
C THR A 39 -15.97 -14.80 9.62
N GLU A 40 -15.89 -16.13 9.64
CA GLU A 40 -14.64 -16.87 9.88
C GLU A 40 -13.65 -16.70 8.72
N GLN A 41 -14.14 -16.71 7.47
CA GLN A 41 -13.30 -16.46 6.30
C GLN A 41 -12.77 -15.01 6.28
N VAL A 42 -13.61 -14.02 6.58
CA VAL A 42 -13.17 -12.62 6.71
C VAL A 42 -12.12 -12.48 7.81
N ALA A 43 -12.31 -13.13 8.96
CA ALA A 43 -11.32 -13.11 10.03
C ALA A 43 -10.01 -13.78 9.63
N ALA A 44 -10.07 -14.91 8.93
CA ALA A 44 -8.88 -15.58 8.40
C ALA A 44 -8.14 -14.71 7.38
N ILE A 45 -8.87 -14.05 6.46
CA ILE A 45 -8.30 -13.08 5.49
C ILE A 45 -7.58 -11.96 6.22
N GLY A 46 -8.23 -11.33 7.21
CA GLY A 46 -7.62 -10.25 8.00
C GLY A 46 -6.33 -10.69 8.69
N ASN A 47 -6.37 -11.83 9.38
CA ASN A 47 -5.25 -12.37 10.16
C ASN A 47 -4.08 -12.87 9.30
N LEU A 48 -4.35 -13.44 8.12
CA LEU A 48 -3.32 -13.94 7.21
C LEU A 48 -2.74 -12.82 6.34
N ASN A 49 -3.56 -11.84 5.93
CA ASN A 49 -3.10 -10.80 5.03
C ASN A 49 -2.04 -9.89 5.67
N GLU A 50 -2.19 -9.53 6.94
CA GLU A 50 -1.23 -8.63 7.59
C GLU A 50 0.21 -9.15 7.59
N PRO A 51 0.53 -10.34 8.14
CA PRO A 51 1.90 -10.84 8.10
C PRO A 51 2.38 -11.13 6.67
N LEU A 52 1.50 -11.56 5.76
CA LEU A 52 1.85 -11.78 4.35
C LEU A 52 2.22 -10.47 3.64
N PHE A 53 1.45 -9.41 3.87
CA PHE A 53 1.69 -8.08 3.32
C PHE A 53 3.00 -7.50 3.84
N GLU A 54 3.21 -7.52 5.16
CA GLU A 54 4.44 -7.01 5.77
C GLU A 54 5.66 -7.81 5.30
N ALA A 55 5.61 -9.15 5.26
CA ALA A 55 6.72 -9.96 4.77
C ALA A 55 7.04 -9.67 3.28
N THR A 56 6.02 -9.46 2.45
CA THR A 56 6.20 -9.12 1.03
C THR A 56 6.81 -7.72 0.87
N HIS A 57 6.31 -6.75 1.64
CA HIS A 57 6.78 -5.38 1.61
C HIS A 57 8.23 -5.26 2.14
N GLU A 58 8.53 -5.88 3.28
CA GLU A 58 9.89 -5.93 3.83
C GLU A 58 10.87 -6.63 2.87
N MET A 59 10.40 -7.67 2.18
CA MET A 59 11.21 -8.35 1.17
C MET A 59 11.57 -7.38 0.04
N ALA A 60 10.60 -6.61 -0.48
CA ALA A 60 10.83 -5.58 -1.50
C ALA A 60 11.81 -4.50 -1.01
N ALA A 61 11.64 -3.99 0.21
CA ALA A 61 12.56 -3.03 0.81
C ALA A 61 14.00 -3.57 0.92
N ALA A 62 14.16 -4.86 1.26
CA ALA A 62 15.47 -5.52 1.30
C ALA A 62 16.11 -5.67 -0.10
N PHE A 63 15.32 -5.75 -1.18
CA PHE A 63 15.84 -5.70 -2.55
C PHE A 63 16.45 -4.31 -2.86
N HIS A 64 15.74 -3.23 -2.51
CA HIS A 64 16.20 -1.85 -2.72
C HIS A 64 17.48 -1.53 -1.95
N GLN A 65 17.56 -1.90 -0.67
CA GLN A 65 18.77 -1.64 0.15
C GLN A 65 20.04 -2.23 -0.46
N ARG A 66 19.98 -3.43 -1.05
CA ARG A 66 21.15 -4.09 -1.64
C ARG A 66 21.63 -3.45 -2.93
N ALA A 67 20.72 -2.99 -3.79
CA ALA A 67 21.10 -2.23 -4.98
C ALA A 67 21.93 -1.00 -4.57
N ASN A 68 21.52 -0.38 -3.46
CA ASN A 68 22.04 0.86 -2.91
C ASN A 68 23.27 0.69 -1.98
N GLU A 69 23.59 -0.51 -1.51
CA GLU A 69 24.88 -0.75 -0.83
C GLU A 69 26.04 -0.84 -1.83
N LYS A 70 25.74 -1.20 -3.09
CA LYS A 70 26.73 -1.24 -4.17
C LYS A 70 26.88 0.11 -4.90
N GLN A 71 25.89 1.00 -4.78
CA GLN A 71 25.85 2.35 -5.36
C GLN A 71 25.29 3.33 -4.34
N LEU A 72 25.94 4.47 -4.08
CA LEU A 72 25.41 5.48 -3.16
C LEU A 72 23.94 5.80 -3.48
N ARG A 73 23.03 5.50 -2.53
CA ARG A 73 21.59 5.72 -2.70
C ARG A 73 21.31 7.16 -3.11
N SER A 74 20.70 7.35 -4.27
CA SER A 74 20.35 8.69 -4.75
C SER A 74 19.06 9.19 -4.08
N MET A 75 18.88 10.51 -4.02
CA MET A 75 17.60 11.08 -3.52
C MET A 75 16.42 10.76 -4.45
N LEU A 76 16.69 10.45 -5.73
CA LEU A 76 15.67 10.01 -6.69
C LEU A 76 15.19 8.59 -6.38
N GLU A 77 16.08 7.68 -5.99
CA GLU A 77 15.71 6.32 -5.55
C GLU A 77 14.92 6.33 -4.23
N VAL A 78 15.15 7.31 -3.36
CA VAL A 78 14.32 7.51 -2.17
C VAL A 78 12.91 7.95 -2.56
N ALA A 79 12.79 8.88 -3.52
CA ALA A 79 11.50 9.33 -4.01
C ALA A 79 10.73 8.23 -4.76
N ALA A 80 11.40 7.43 -5.59
CA ALA A 80 10.80 6.29 -6.29
C ALA A 80 10.23 5.25 -5.30
N GLU A 81 11.01 4.85 -4.29
CA GLU A 81 10.54 3.94 -3.22
C GLU A 81 9.31 4.54 -2.49
N GLN A 82 9.31 5.86 -2.22
CA GLN A 82 8.14 6.49 -1.62
C GLN A 82 6.90 6.46 -2.52
N VAL A 83 7.04 6.54 -3.84
CA VAL A 83 5.90 6.37 -4.77
C VAL A 83 5.39 4.92 -4.74
N GLU A 84 6.28 3.93 -4.70
CA GLU A 84 5.89 2.53 -4.52
C GLU A 84 5.13 2.32 -3.19
N ASP A 85 5.62 2.92 -2.10
CA ASP A 85 4.98 2.91 -0.78
C ASP A 85 3.56 3.50 -0.80
N GLN A 86 3.30 4.53 -1.62
CA GLN A 86 1.94 5.07 -1.78
C GLN A 86 0.97 3.99 -2.30
N THR A 87 1.41 3.15 -3.22
CA THR A 87 0.59 2.03 -3.74
C THR A 87 0.29 1.02 -2.64
N TRP A 88 1.31 0.64 -1.86
CA TRP A 88 1.15 -0.25 -0.72
C TRP A 88 0.17 0.31 0.31
N ARG A 89 0.28 1.60 0.64
CA ARG A 89 -0.63 2.29 1.56
C ARG A 89 -2.06 2.34 1.02
N LEU A 90 -2.26 2.59 -0.26
CA LEU A 90 -3.59 2.57 -0.87
C LEU A 90 -4.29 1.21 -0.72
N GLN A 91 -3.56 0.12 -0.98
CA GLN A 91 -4.08 -1.25 -0.78
C GLN A 91 -4.35 -1.54 0.71
N LYS A 92 -3.45 -1.12 1.60
CA LYS A 92 -3.58 -1.29 3.05
C LYS A 92 -4.81 -0.56 3.60
N MET A 93 -5.04 0.70 3.19
CA MET A 93 -6.24 1.47 3.54
C MET A 93 -7.52 0.80 3.06
N SER A 94 -7.51 0.30 1.84
CA SER A 94 -8.69 -0.36 1.25
C SER A 94 -9.06 -1.62 2.01
N LYS A 95 -8.07 -2.43 2.41
CA LYS A 95 -8.28 -3.56 3.31
C LYS A 95 -8.86 -3.12 4.66
N GLN A 96 -8.25 -2.15 5.33
CA GLN A 96 -8.68 -1.68 6.65
C GLN A 96 -10.14 -1.19 6.60
N PHE A 97 -10.48 -0.43 5.56
CA PHE A 97 -11.85 0.03 5.28
C PHE A 97 -12.82 -1.16 5.15
N LEU A 98 -12.48 -2.16 4.35
CA LEU A 98 -13.33 -3.35 4.13
C LEU A 98 -13.49 -4.19 5.40
N LEU A 99 -12.43 -4.32 6.21
CA LEU A 99 -12.50 -5.02 7.50
C LEU A 99 -13.39 -4.29 8.51
N ILE A 100 -13.37 -2.95 8.53
CA ILE A 100 -14.33 -2.15 9.32
C ILE A 100 -15.76 -2.39 8.82
N ALA A 101 -15.98 -2.37 7.50
CA ALA A 101 -17.30 -2.61 6.91
C ALA A 101 -17.85 -3.99 7.28
N ALA A 102 -16.98 -5.01 7.30
CA ALA A 102 -17.30 -6.37 7.69
C ALA A 102 -17.39 -6.60 9.22
N GLY A 103 -17.14 -5.57 10.04
CA GLY A 103 -17.20 -5.68 11.49
C GLY A 103 -16.04 -6.44 12.14
N HIS A 104 -14.94 -6.65 11.41
CA HIS A 104 -13.77 -7.39 11.88
C HIS A 104 -12.73 -6.45 12.50
N ASN A 105 -12.37 -6.68 13.76
CA ASN A 105 -11.35 -5.91 14.50
C ASN A 105 -11.50 -4.38 14.31
N VAL A 106 -12.74 -3.89 14.42
CA VAL A 106 -13.14 -2.53 14.00
C VAL A 106 -12.24 -1.45 14.60
N GLU A 107 -12.05 -1.42 15.92
CA GLU A 107 -11.28 -0.35 16.56
C GLU A 107 -9.80 -0.34 16.16
N ARG A 108 -9.21 -1.53 15.96
CA ARG A 108 -7.84 -1.64 15.45
C ARG A 108 -7.76 -1.11 14.03
N ASN A 109 -8.63 -1.56 13.14
CA ASN A 109 -8.63 -1.13 11.74
C ASN A 109 -8.93 0.37 11.59
N ARG A 110 -9.75 0.97 12.47
CA ARG A 110 -9.95 2.43 12.50
C ARG A 110 -8.68 3.19 12.80
N LYS A 111 -7.96 2.76 13.84
CA LYS A 111 -6.66 3.35 14.18
C LYS A 111 -5.69 3.20 13.02
N ASP A 112 -5.56 1.99 12.48
CA ASP A 112 -4.61 1.70 11.40
C ASP A 112 -4.97 2.49 10.13
N LEU A 113 -6.26 2.68 9.81
CA LEU A 113 -6.74 3.49 8.69
C LEU A 113 -6.42 4.98 8.88
N SER A 114 -6.60 5.50 10.10
CA SER A 114 -6.22 6.87 10.45
C SER A 114 -4.72 7.09 10.26
N ASP A 115 -3.89 6.17 10.78
CA ASP A 115 -2.43 6.29 10.68
C ASP A 115 -1.97 6.17 9.21
N THR A 116 -2.50 5.19 8.47
CA THR A 116 -2.12 4.95 7.08
C THR A 116 -2.51 6.12 6.16
N SER A 117 -3.68 6.71 6.35
CA SER A 117 -4.13 7.87 5.56
C SER A 117 -3.36 9.16 5.86
N ALA A 118 -2.93 9.33 7.12
CA ALA A 118 -2.04 10.43 7.50
C ALA A 118 -0.64 10.27 6.86
N GLU A 119 -0.08 9.06 6.88
CA GLU A 119 1.21 8.76 6.26
C GLU A 119 1.17 8.91 4.73
N PHE A 120 0.10 8.45 4.08
CA PHE A 120 -0.13 8.68 2.64
C PHE A 120 -0.09 10.18 2.32
N SER A 121 -0.89 10.98 3.03
CA SER A 121 -0.99 12.43 2.82
C SER A 121 0.33 13.15 3.04
N ARG A 122 1.05 12.82 4.11
CA ARG A 122 2.36 13.42 4.41
C ARG A 122 3.38 13.09 3.32
N SER A 123 3.49 11.82 2.95
CA SER A 123 4.49 11.39 1.95
C SER A 123 4.15 11.93 0.56
N LEU A 124 2.86 12.02 0.17
CA LEU A 124 2.46 12.67 -1.08
C LEU A 124 2.86 14.15 -1.12
N LEU A 125 2.63 14.89 -0.03
CA LEU A 125 3.09 16.28 0.06
C LEU A 125 4.62 16.38 0.00
N GLY A 126 5.32 15.46 0.67
CA GLY A 126 6.78 15.37 0.64
C GLY A 126 7.34 15.07 -0.76
N LEU A 127 6.66 14.23 -1.55
CA LEU A 127 7.03 13.96 -2.95
C LEU A 127 6.85 15.19 -3.85
N ILE A 128 5.86 16.03 -3.57
CA ILE A 128 5.56 17.23 -4.36
C ILE A 128 6.51 18.38 -3.98
N GLU A 129 6.59 18.71 -2.69
CA GLU A 129 7.22 19.92 -2.17
C GLU A 129 8.56 19.68 -1.46
N GLY A 130 8.91 18.42 -1.22
CA GLY A 130 10.06 18.02 -0.42
C GLY A 130 9.70 17.83 1.05
N ASP A 131 10.42 16.93 1.71
CA ASP A 131 10.41 16.76 3.16
C ASP A 131 11.86 16.52 3.63
N PRO A 132 12.56 17.56 4.12
CA PRO A 132 13.93 17.43 4.58
C PRO A 132 14.11 16.44 5.74
N GLU A 133 13.10 16.26 6.59
CA GLU A 133 13.16 15.30 7.70
C GLU A 133 13.19 13.86 7.17
N SER A 134 12.44 13.60 6.10
CA SER A 134 12.38 12.32 5.40
C SER A 134 13.38 12.20 4.25
N LYS A 135 14.28 13.19 4.06
CA LYS A 135 15.25 13.26 2.97
C LYS A 135 14.62 13.20 1.56
N LEU A 136 13.38 13.66 1.45
CA LEU A 136 12.70 13.79 0.17
C LEU A 136 13.00 15.14 -0.45
N LEU A 137 13.54 15.11 -1.67
CA LEU A 137 13.59 16.30 -2.51
C LEU A 137 12.19 16.61 -3.06
N PRO A 138 11.90 17.89 -3.35
CA PRO A 138 10.74 18.22 -4.16
C PRO A 138 10.79 17.49 -5.51
N ALA A 139 9.63 17.40 -6.16
CA ALA A 139 9.49 16.79 -7.49
C ALA A 139 10.60 17.29 -8.45
N PRO A 140 11.36 16.37 -9.08
CA PRO A 140 12.61 16.71 -9.78
C PRO A 140 12.39 17.39 -11.14
N SER A 141 11.16 17.36 -11.66
CA SER A 141 10.78 18.06 -12.89
C SER A 141 9.35 18.63 -12.80
N PRO A 142 9.02 19.65 -13.61
CA PRO A 142 7.65 20.14 -13.75
C PRO A 142 6.65 19.05 -14.16
N GLU A 143 7.08 18.10 -14.99
CA GLU A 143 6.26 16.98 -15.49
C GLU A 143 5.90 16.02 -14.35
N ILE A 144 6.87 15.59 -13.55
CA ILE A 144 6.63 14.72 -12.38
C ILE A 144 5.77 15.44 -11.35
N ARG A 145 6.02 16.74 -11.13
CA ARG A 145 5.15 17.55 -10.26
C ARG A 145 3.72 17.57 -10.77
N ALA A 146 3.50 17.78 -12.06
CA ALA A 146 2.16 17.79 -12.65
C ALA A 146 1.46 16.43 -12.52
N GLN A 147 2.22 15.33 -12.65
CA GLN A 147 1.73 13.97 -12.44
C GLN A 147 1.33 13.72 -10.98
N LEU A 148 2.18 14.05 -9.99
CA LEU A 148 1.86 13.97 -8.57
C LEU A 148 0.63 14.82 -8.19
N ARG A 149 0.42 15.98 -8.84
CA ARG A 149 -0.79 16.79 -8.64
C ARG A 149 -2.06 16.12 -9.17
N LYS A 150 -1.97 15.16 -10.12
CA LYS A 150 -3.13 14.31 -10.48
C LYS A 150 -3.45 13.34 -9.36
N VAL A 151 -2.42 12.70 -8.79
CA VAL A 151 -2.55 11.82 -7.62
C VAL A 151 -3.20 12.57 -6.46
N GLU A 152 -2.73 13.79 -6.17
CA GLU A 152 -3.31 14.65 -5.11
C GLU A 152 -4.80 14.94 -5.32
N ARG A 153 -5.24 15.27 -6.54
CA ARG A 153 -6.66 15.51 -6.81
C ARG A 153 -7.52 14.26 -6.58
N LEU A 154 -7.05 13.10 -7.02
CA LEU A 154 -7.74 11.82 -6.79
C LEU A 154 -7.73 11.46 -5.30
N TRP A 155 -6.64 11.77 -4.60
CA TRP A 155 -6.53 11.62 -3.15
C TRP A 155 -7.51 12.51 -2.40
N ASP A 156 -7.72 13.76 -2.82
CA ASP A 156 -8.70 14.67 -2.22
C ASP A 156 -10.14 14.13 -2.34
N GLU A 157 -10.44 13.35 -3.38
CA GLU A 157 -11.72 12.64 -3.52
C GLU A 157 -11.78 11.37 -2.65
N PHE A 158 -10.66 10.66 -2.48
CA PHE A 158 -10.56 9.40 -1.75
C PHE A 158 -10.50 9.60 -0.23
N LEU A 159 -9.79 10.63 0.24
CA LEU A 159 -9.52 10.88 1.67
C LEU A 159 -10.80 10.99 2.51
N PRO A 160 -11.85 11.74 2.12
CA PRO A 160 -13.08 11.81 2.89
C PRO A 160 -13.75 10.45 3.11
N LEU A 161 -13.62 9.55 2.12
CA LEU A 161 -14.19 8.21 2.17
C LEU A 161 -13.55 7.35 3.26
N VAL A 162 -12.22 7.39 3.39
CA VAL A 162 -11.50 6.64 4.42
C VAL A 162 -11.45 7.33 5.78
N LYS A 163 -11.57 8.66 5.80
CA LYS A 163 -11.59 9.45 7.02
C LYS A 163 -12.86 9.18 7.85
N SER A 164 -14.02 9.08 7.20
CA SER A 164 -15.28 8.87 7.92
C SER A 164 -15.27 7.58 8.78
N PRO A 165 -14.89 6.39 8.27
CA PRO A 165 -14.77 5.19 9.07
C PRO A 165 -13.70 5.27 10.16
N ALA A 166 -12.56 5.91 9.87
CA ALA A 166 -11.49 6.12 10.85
C ALA A 166 -11.96 6.94 12.07
N GLU A 167 -12.88 7.88 11.87
CA GLU A 167 -13.45 8.74 12.91
C GLU A 167 -14.71 8.16 13.60
N GLY A 168 -15.04 6.88 13.34
CA GLY A 168 -16.17 6.20 13.99
C GLY A 168 -17.37 5.95 13.09
N GLY A 169 -17.34 6.41 11.83
CA GLY A 169 -18.32 6.06 10.82
C GLY A 169 -18.37 4.56 10.55
N LYS A 170 -19.49 4.10 9.98
CA LYS A 170 -19.63 2.74 9.46
C LYS A 170 -19.76 2.84 7.94
N PRO A 171 -18.87 2.20 7.16
CA PRO A 171 -19.03 2.12 5.71
C PRO A 171 -20.40 1.56 5.32
N ALA A 172 -21.09 2.27 4.43
CA ALA A 172 -22.27 1.78 3.74
C ALA A 172 -21.89 1.00 2.47
N PRO A 173 -22.78 0.19 1.89
CA PRO A 173 -22.52 -0.50 0.63
C PRO A 173 -22.12 0.43 -0.52
N GLU A 174 -22.70 1.63 -0.56
CA GLU A 174 -22.37 2.66 -1.55
C GLU A 174 -20.93 3.17 -1.39
N ASP A 175 -20.45 3.25 -0.14
CA ASP A 175 -19.07 3.66 0.15
C ASP A 175 -18.07 2.61 -0.32
N ILE A 176 -18.40 1.31 -0.22
CA ILE A 176 -17.58 0.21 -0.75
C ILE A 176 -17.46 0.29 -2.27
N GLN A 177 -18.57 0.58 -2.96
CA GLN A 177 -18.54 0.78 -4.41
C GLN A 177 -17.70 2.00 -4.80
N ARG A 178 -17.85 3.09 -4.06
CA ARG A 178 -17.07 4.31 -4.30
C ARG A 178 -15.58 4.10 -4.05
N LEU A 179 -15.21 3.32 -3.03
CA LEU A 179 -13.83 2.93 -2.75
C LEU A 179 -13.22 2.25 -3.99
N ALA A 180 -13.87 1.21 -4.50
CA ALA A 180 -13.39 0.46 -5.66
C ALA A 180 -13.26 1.34 -6.92
N GLN A 181 -14.21 2.26 -7.14
CA GLN A 181 -14.17 3.19 -8.27
C GLN A 181 -13.01 4.19 -8.20
N LEU A 182 -12.60 4.61 -7.01
CA LEU A 182 -11.51 5.57 -6.82
C LEU A 182 -10.14 4.90 -6.72
N MET A 183 -10.06 3.66 -6.24
CA MET A 183 -8.79 2.91 -6.15
C MET A 183 -8.10 2.77 -7.50
N SER A 184 -8.82 2.31 -8.53
CA SER A 184 -8.23 2.03 -9.84
C SER A 184 -7.59 3.25 -10.52
N PRO A 185 -8.25 4.42 -10.63
CA PRO A 185 -7.59 5.60 -11.21
C PRO A 185 -6.44 6.10 -10.32
N LEU A 186 -6.56 6.07 -8.99
CA LEU A 186 -5.50 6.52 -8.10
C LEU A 186 -4.24 5.64 -8.22
N ASP A 187 -4.41 4.33 -8.21
CA ASP A 187 -3.36 3.34 -8.43
C ASP A 187 -2.68 3.51 -9.79
N LYS A 188 -3.46 3.76 -10.85
CA LYS A 188 -2.93 4.05 -12.18
C LYS A 188 -2.04 5.30 -12.22
N GLU A 189 -2.46 6.39 -11.59
CA GLU A 189 -1.66 7.62 -11.59
C GLU A 189 -0.41 7.48 -10.70
N LEU A 190 -0.45 6.65 -9.65
CA LEU A 190 0.72 6.27 -8.85
C LEU A 190 1.72 5.45 -9.66
N GLN A 191 1.26 4.43 -10.40
CA GLN A 191 2.10 3.62 -11.30
C GLN A 191 2.75 4.48 -12.39
N ALA A 192 1.97 5.36 -13.03
CA ALA A 192 2.52 6.29 -14.01
C ALA A 192 3.56 7.24 -13.39
N THR A 193 3.41 7.62 -12.11
CA THR A 193 4.42 8.41 -11.39
C THR A 193 5.70 7.59 -11.17
N ALA A 194 5.58 6.32 -10.77
CA ALA A 194 6.72 5.44 -10.55
C ALA A 194 7.52 5.23 -11.84
N GLU A 195 6.84 4.95 -12.96
CA GLU A 195 7.47 4.83 -14.29
C GLU A 195 8.27 6.09 -14.66
N MET A 196 7.72 7.29 -14.39
CA MET A 196 8.44 8.54 -14.65
C MET A 196 9.71 8.70 -13.79
N PHE A 197 9.75 8.14 -12.57
CA PHE A 197 10.95 8.14 -11.74
C PHE A 197 11.99 7.11 -12.22
N GLU A 198 11.55 5.98 -12.77
CA GLU A 198 12.43 4.96 -13.35
C GLU A 198 13.12 5.44 -14.65
N GLU A 199 12.51 6.39 -15.36
CA GLU A 199 13.03 6.96 -16.61
C GLU A 199 14.04 8.12 -16.43
N LEU A 200 14.29 8.56 -15.18
CA LEU A 200 15.26 9.62 -14.85
C LEU A 200 16.72 9.14 -14.83
#